data_AF-A0A2Z6N5H9-F1
#
_entry.id   AF-A0A2Z6N5H9-F1
#
_cell.length_a   1.000
_cell.length_b   1.000
_cell.length_c   1.000
_cell.angle_alpha   90.00
_cell.angle_beta   90.00
_cell.angle_gamma   90.00
#
_symmetry.space_group_name_H-M   'P 1'
#
loop_
_entity.id
_entity.type
_entity.pdbx_description
1 polymer ?
#
loop_
_entity_poly.entity_id
_entity_poly.type
_entity_poly.pdbx_seq_one_letter_code
_entity_poly.pdbx_strand_id
1 'polypeptide(L)'
;MDINQILEILPHRFPFLLVDRVIEYNPGVSAVAIKNVTINDNFFPGHFPERPIMPGVLMVEAMAQVGGLVMLQPDVGGSRENFFFAGIDKVRFRKPVIAGDTLVMRMTLTKLQKRFGIAKMDGKAYVGGEVVCE
;
A
#
# COMPACT_ATOMS: atom_id res chain seq x y z
N MET A 1 -5.74 5.54 11.59
CA MET A 1 -4.36 5.88 11.99
C MET A 1 -3.88 7.02 11.12
N ASP A 2 -3.25 8.02 11.72
CA ASP A 2 -2.65 9.15 10.99
C ASP A 2 -1.20 8.84 10.55
N ILE A 3 -0.56 9.83 9.91
CA ILE A 3 0.79 9.69 9.36
C ILE A 3 1.85 9.46 10.44
N ASN A 4 1.72 10.03 11.63
CA ASN A 4 2.71 9.85 12.70
C ASN A 4 2.69 8.40 13.18
N GLN A 5 1.50 7.83 13.38
CA GLN A 5 1.34 6.43 13.74
C GLN A 5 1.85 5.49 12.63
N ILE A 6 1.65 5.85 11.36
CA ILE A 6 2.19 5.07 10.23
C ILE A 6 3.73 5.07 10.24
N LEU A 7 4.36 6.21 10.50
CA LEU A 7 5.83 6.37 10.54
C LEU A 7 6.50 5.57 11.67
N GLU A 8 5.77 5.29 12.75
CA GLU A 8 6.23 4.42 13.85
C GLU A 8 6.26 2.94 13.48
N ILE A 9 5.46 2.53 12.49
CA ILE A 9 5.29 1.12 12.09
C ILE A 9 6.05 0.82 10.81
N LEU A 10 5.93 1.68 9.80
CA LEU A 10 6.60 1.50 8.52
C LEU A 10 7.97 2.17 8.53
N PRO A 11 9.02 1.49 8.04
CA PRO A 11 10.35 2.08 7.91
C PRO A 11 10.44 3.05 6.72
N HIS A 12 9.48 3.01 5.79
CA HIS A 12 9.43 3.84 4.59
C HIS A 12 9.43 5.34 4.91
N ARG A 13 10.18 6.12 4.13
CA ARG A 13 10.25 7.59 4.23
C ARG A 13 10.17 8.20 2.84
N PHE A 14 10.06 9.52 2.76
CA PHE A 14 10.09 10.22 1.48
C PHE A 14 11.34 9.82 0.66
N PRO A 15 11.19 9.56 -0.66
CA PRO A 15 9.97 9.70 -1.47
C PRO A 15 9.17 8.40 -1.66
N PHE A 16 9.35 7.41 -0.79
CA PHE A 16 8.83 6.05 -0.99
C PHE A 16 7.82 5.58 0.08
N LEU A 17 7.40 6.46 0.99
CA LEU A 17 6.22 6.21 1.83
C LEU A 17 4.97 6.60 1.04
N LEU A 18 4.11 5.63 0.75
CA LEU A 18 2.95 5.77 -0.15
C LEU A 18 1.62 5.50 0.55
N VAL A 19 1.56 5.67 1.87
CA VAL A 19 0.34 5.52 2.67
C VAL A 19 0.19 6.75 3.56
N ASP A 20 -0.88 7.52 3.37
CA ASP A 20 -1.10 8.78 4.08
C ASP A 20 -1.97 8.62 5.33
N ARG A 21 -2.91 7.65 5.30
CA ARG A 21 -3.87 7.42 6.38
C ARG A 21 -4.44 6.01 6.33
N VAL A 22 -4.64 5.38 7.49
CA VAL A 22 -5.41 4.13 7.62
C VAL A 22 -6.82 4.47 8.11
N ILE A 23 -7.84 4.00 7.40
CA ILE A 23 -9.26 4.27 7.70
C ILE A 23 -10.01 3.07 8.29
N GLU A 24 -9.56 1.84 8.04
CA GLU A 24 -10.03 0.62 8.71
C GLU A 24 -8.82 -0.22 9.09
N TYR A 25 -8.80 -0.77 10.30
CA TYR A 25 -7.64 -1.51 10.78
C TYR A 25 -8.05 -2.68 11.69
N ASN A 26 -7.75 -3.89 11.24
CA ASN A 26 -7.90 -5.14 11.98
C ASN A 26 -6.52 -5.82 12.04
N PRO A 27 -5.75 -5.63 13.13
CA PRO A 27 -4.40 -6.16 13.27
C PRO A 27 -4.31 -7.65 12.92
N GLY A 28 -3.35 -8.03 12.08
CA GLY A 28 -3.14 -9.43 11.69
C GLY A 28 -4.22 -10.01 10.78
N VAL A 29 -5.19 -9.22 10.35
CA VAL A 29 -6.29 -9.67 9.48
C VAL A 29 -6.40 -8.81 8.23
N SER A 30 -6.59 -7.50 8.37
CA SER A 30 -6.83 -6.61 7.22
C SER A 30 -6.61 -5.14 7.55
N ALA A 31 -6.34 -4.32 6.54
CA ALA A 31 -6.36 -2.87 6.65
C ALA A 31 -6.92 -2.22 5.38
N VAL A 32 -7.54 -1.05 5.55
CA VAL A 32 -7.89 -0.15 4.47
C VAL A 32 -7.19 1.19 4.70
N ALA A 33 -6.44 1.64 3.70
CA ALA A 33 -5.67 2.87 3.77
C ALA A 33 -5.83 3.73 2.52
N ILE A 34 -5.36 4.97 2.60
CA ILE A 34 -5.48 5.99 1.57
C ILE A 34 -4.09 6.47 1.16
N LYS A 35 -3.89 6.63 -0.15
CA LYS A 35 -2.89 7.53 -0.75
C LYS A 35 -3.63 8.61 -1.53
N ASN A 36 -3.41 9.87 -1.16
CA ASN A 36 -3.82 11.00 -1.97
C ASN A 36 -2.81 11.19 -3.09
N VAL A 37 -3.29 11.18 -4.34
CA VAL A 37 -2.44 11.35 -5.51
C VAL A 37 -2.50 12.81 -5.91
N THR A 38 -1.35 13.48 -5.91
CA THR A 38 -1.26 14.92 -6.15
C THR A 38 -0.23 15.22 -7.23
N ILE A 39 -0.45 16.25 -8.04
CA ILE A 39 0.51 16.66 -9.08
C ILE A 39 1.91 16.97 -8.52
N ASN A 40 2.00 17.22 -7.21
CA ASN A 40 3.24 17.43 -6.49
C ASN A 40 3.97 16.13 -6.05
N ASP A 41 3.44 14.94 -6.37
CA ASP A 41 4.14 13.67 -6.16
C ASP A 41 5.39 13.60 -7.05
N ASN A 42 6.50 13.13 -6.48
CA ASN A 42 7.83 13.16 -7.10
C ASN A 42 7.96 12.37 -8.41
N PHE A 43 7.05 11.44 -8.68
CA PHE A 43 7.07 10.60 -9.88
C PHE A 43 6.39 11.24 -11.10
N PHE A 44 5.54 12.26 -10.92
CA PHE A 44 4.82 12.88 -12.04
C PHE A 44 5.68 13.65 -13.05
N PRO A 45 6.77 14.34 -12.65
CA PRO A 45 7.66 14.98 -13.62
C PRO A 45 8.22 14.01 -14.67
N GLY A 46 8.34 12.72 -14.33
CA GLY A 46 8.86 11.68 -15.22
C GLY A 46 7.82 10.73 -15.80
N HIS A 47 6.57 10.72 -15.32
CA HIS A 47 5.59 9.70 -15.70
C HIS A 47 4.17 10.28 -15.88
N PHE A 48 3.87 10.92 -17.00
CA PHE A 48 4.76 11.42 -18.04
C PHE A 48 4.63 12.94 -18.13
N PRO A 49 5.62 13.70 -18.64
CA PRO A 49 5.62 15.16 -18.61
C PRO A 49 4.31 15.84 -19.08
N GLU A 50 3.66 15.31 -20.13
CA GLU A 50 2.41 15.86 -20.68
C GLU A 50 1.14 15.10 -20.25
N ARG A 51 1.32 13.97 -19.56
CA ARG A 51 0.23 13.08 -19.15
C ARG A 51 0.58 12.45 -17.80
N PRO A 52 0.39 13.16 -16.68
CA PRO A 52 0.73 12.68 -15.35
C PRO A 52 -0.15 11.47 -15.00
N ILE A 53 0.46 10.30 -14.88
CA ILE A 53 -0.18 9.04 -14.50
C ILE A 53 0.63 8.43 -13.36
N MET A 54 -0.01 8.04 -12.26
CA MET A 54 0.68 7.31 -11.19
C MET A 54 1.21 5.98 -11.76
N PRO A 55 2.51 5.66 -11.66
CA PRO A 55 3.04 4.39 -12.13
C PRO A 55 2.32 3.22 -11.44
N GLY A 56 1.85 2.24 -12.23
CA GLY A 56 1.08 1.12 -11.69
C GLY A 56 1.83 0.33 -10.61
N VAL A 57 3.14 0.18 -10.76
CA VAL A 57 4.01 -0.45 -9.75
C VAL A 57 3.99 0.26 -8.39
N LEU A 58 3.74 1.57 -8.35
CA LEU A 58 3.61 2.30 -7.08
C LEU A 58 2.26 2.05 -6.40
N MET A 59 1.21 1.66 -7.15
CA MET A 59 -0.02 1.17 -6.53
C MET A 59 0.22 -0.18 -5.85
N VAL A 60 1.00 -1.06 -6.48
CA VAL A 60 1.39 -2.35 -5.89
C VAL A 60 2.24 -2.14 -4.64
N GLU A 61 3.24 -1.25 -4.70
CA GLU A 61 4.07 -0.89 -3.56
C GLU A 61 3.24 -0.30 -2.41
N ALA A 62 2.35 0.65 -2.70
CA ALA A 62 1.48 1.25 -1.68
C ALA A 62 0.58 0.19 -1.01
N MET A 63 0.03 -0.75 -1.79
CA MET A 63 -0.68 -1.92 -1.24
C MET A 63 0.23 -2.81 -0.38
N ALA A 64 1.46 -3.07 -0.80
CA ALA A 64 2.43 -3.84 0.00
C ALA A 64 2.73 -3.16 1.35
N GLN A 65 2.84 -1.83 1.38
CA GLN A 65 2.99 -1.05 2.61
C GLN A 65 1.78 -1.17 3.53
N VAL A 66 0.56 -1.18 2.98
CA VAL A 66 -0.65 -1.48 3.76
C VAL A 66 -0.60 -2.91 4.32
N GLY A 67 -0.06 -3.87 3.58
CA GLY A 67 0.22 -5.21 4.09
C GLY A 67 1.23 -5.21 5.23
N GLY A 68 2.29 -4.40 5.13
CA GLY A 68 3.25 -4.17 6.22
C GLY A 68 2.55 -3.69 7.50
N LEU A 69 1.61 -2.74 7.39
CA LEU A 69 0.82 -2.26 8.53
C LEU A 69 -0.01 -3.38 9.21
N VAL A 70 -0.48 -4.36 8.44
CA VAL A 70 -1.23 -5.52 8.98
C VAL A 70 -0.31 -6.46 9.77
N MET A 71 0.95 -6.61 9.38
CA MET A 71 1.85 -7.66 9.89
C MET A 71 2.97 -7.21 10.85
N LEU A 72 3.35 -5.94 10.83
CA LEU A 72 4.54 -5.48 11.56
C LEU A 72 4.30 -5.19 13.05
N GLN A 73 3.08 -5.33 13.54
CA GLN A 73 2.80 -5.07 14.94
C GLN A 73 3.30 -6.20 15.86
N PRO A 74 3.78 -5.89 17.07
CA PRO A 74 4.28 -6.89 18.02
C PRO A 74 3.23 -7.93 18.42
N ASP A 75 1.96 -7.53 18.55
CA ASP A 75 0.83 -8.40 18.93
C ASP A 75 0.52 -9.48 17.90
N VAL A 76 0.92 -9.29 16.64
CA VAL A 76 0.80 -10.30 15.57
C VAL A 76 2.10 -11.04 15.28
N GLY A 77 3.14 -10.82 16.10
CA GLY A 77 4.45 -11.44 15.99
C GLY A 77 5.39 -10.74 15.00
N GLY A 78 5.11 -9.49 14.62
CA GLY A 78 5.99 -8.67 13.81
C GLY A 78 7.11 -8.04 14.65
N SER A 79 8.33 -7.98 14.12
CA SER A 79 9.49 -7.42 14.83
C SER A 79 9.65 -5.90 14.70
N ARG A 80 8.72 -5.20 14.02
CA ARG A 80 8.88 -3.79 13.55
C ARG A 80 10.16 -3.53 12.74
N GLU A 81 10.88 -4.58 12.33
CA GLU A 81 12.03 -4.51 11.45
C GLU A 81 11.59 -4.46 9.98
N ASN A 82 12.55 -4.48 9.06
CA ASN A 82 12.28 -4.49 7.63
C ASN A 82 11.44 -5.72 7.24
N PHE A 83 10.33 -5.50 6.54
CA PHE A 83 9.67 -6.55 5.77
C PHE A 83 10.13 -6.52 4.32
N PHE A 84 10.20 -7.68 3.70
CA PHE A 84 10.64 -7.81 2.32
C PHE A 84 9.48 -8.26 1.44
N PHE A 85 9.37 -7.64 0.28
CA PHE A 85 8.37 -8.01 -0.71
C PHE A 85 8.90 -9.17 -1.56
N ALA A 86 8.49 -10.40 -1.23
CA ALA A 86 9.06 -11.61 -1.80
C ALA A 86 8.53 -11.99 -3.19
N GLY A 87 7.34 -11.52 -3.57
CA GLY A 87 6.74 -11.84 -4.86
C GLY A 87 5.33 -11.28 -5.01
N ILE A 88 4.87 -11.23 -6.26
CA ILE A 88 3.53 -10.77 -6.64
C ILE A 88 2.90 -11.76 -7.61
N ASP A 89 1.61 -12.03 -7.41
CA ASP A 89 0.82 -12.93 -8.26
C ASP A 89 -0.42 -12.18 -8.76
N LYS A 90 -0.85 -12.47 -10.00
CA LYS A 90 -2.16 -12.05 -10.54
C LYS A 90 -2.44 -10.54 -10.57
N VAL A 91 -1.41 -9.70 -10.56
CA VAL A 91 -1.57 -8.25 -10.62
C VAL A 91 -2.28 -7.82 -11.91
N ARG A 92 -3.30 -6.98 -11.80
CA ARG A 92 -3.98 -6.34 -12.94
C ARG A 92 -4.19 -4.86 -12.71
N PHE A 93 -3.74 -4.05 -13.68
CA PHE A 93 -4.04 -2.62 -13.74
C PHE A 93 -5.25 -2.38 -14.64
N ARG A 94 -6.34 -1.88 -14.07
CA ARG A 94 -7.63 -1.75 -14.78
C ARG A 94 -7.84 -0.35 -15.37
N LYS A 95 -7.41 0.69 -14.66
CA LYS A 95 -7.56 2.10 -15.05
C LYS A 95 -6.34 2.91 -14.62
N PRO A 96 -5.95 3.96 -15.35
CA PRO A 96 -4.92 4.89 -14.89
C PRO A 96 -5.42 5.63 -13.65
N VAL A 97 -4.50 5.90 -12.73
CA VAL A 97 -4.72 6.78 -11.57
C VAL A 97 -3.96 8.08 -11.84
N ILE A 98 -4.60 9.22 -11.58
CA ILE A 98 -4.10 10.55 -11.94
C ILE A 98 -4.07 11.49 -10.73
N ALA A 99 -3.41 12.64 -10.88
CA ALA A 99 -3.44 13.69 -9.86
C ALA A 99 -4.88 14.13 -9.58
N GLY A 100 -5.22 14.24 -8.29
CA GLY A 100 -6.57 14.53 -7.80
C GLY A 100 -7.32 13.29 -7.29
N ASP A 101 -6.87 12.08 -7.65
CA ASP A 101 -7.50 10.85 -7.18
C ASP A 101 -7.17 10.56 -5.70
N THR A 102 -8.13 9.97 -5.01
CA THR A 102 -7.92 9.31 -3.72
C THR A 102 -7.85 7.81 -3.95
N LEU A 103 -6.65 7.24 -3.86
CA LEU A 103 -6.43 5.81 -3.98
C LEU A 103 -6.74 5.13 -2.64
N VAL A 104 -7.84 4.38 -2.59
CA VAL A 104 -8.25 3.59 -1.42
C VAL A 104 -7.75 2.16 -1.61
N MET A 105 -6.99 1.64 -0.66
CA MET A 105 -6.30 0.35 -0.78
C MET A 105 -6.73 -0.57 0.34
N ARG A 106 -7.24 -1.75 0.01
CA ARG A 106 -7.60 -2.79 0.98
C ARG A 106 -6.65 -3.97 0.84
N MET A 107 -6.04 -4.36 1.95
CA MET A 107 -5.23 -5.59 2.06
C MET A 107 -5.83 -6.53 3.09
N THR A 108 -5.90 -7.82 2.75
CA THR A 108 -6.39 -8.87 3.64
C THR A 108 -5.40 -10.02 3.68
N LEU A 109 -5.02 -10.45 4.87
CA LEU A 109 -4.18 -11.62 5.08
C LEU A 109 -4.96 -12.89 4.69
N THR A 110 -4.41 -13.66 3.76
CA THR A 110 -5.00 -14.93 3.32
C THR A 110 -4.27 -16.14 3.90
N LYS A 111 -2.97 -16.01 4.18
CA LYS A 111 -2.17 -17.08 4.78
C LYS A 111 -0.99 -16.53 5.55
N LEU A 112 -0.75 -17.04 6.75
CA LEU A 112 0.46 -16.76 7.53
C LEU A 112 1.24 -18.06 7.80
N GLN A 113 2.47 -18.12 7.29
CA GLN A 113 3.39 -19.22 7.54
C GLN A 113 4.42 -18.80 8.59
N LYS A 114 4.02 -18.81 9.87
CA LYS A 114 4.83 -18.32 10.99
C LYS A 114 6.25 -18.90 11.03
N ARG A 115 6.41 -20.20 10.74
CA ARG A 115 7.72 -20.88 10.69
C ARG A 115 8.71 -20.24 9.72
N PHE A 116 8.21 -19.67 8.62
CA PHE A 116 9.04 -19.07 7.57
C PHE A 116 8.99 -17.54 7.56
N GLY A 117 8.17 -16.93 8.43
CA GLY A 117 7.95 -15.47 8.40
C GLY A 117 7.26 -14.97 7.13
N ILE A 118 6.50 -15.81 6.43
CA ILE A 118 5.87 -15.45 5.14
C ILE A 118 4.38 -15.18 5.34
N ALA A 119 3.93 -13.99 4.97
CA ALA A 119 2.53 -13.61 4.85
C ALA A 119 2.12 -13.54 3.37
N LYS A 120 0.98 -14.15 3.02
CA LYS A 120 0.31 -13.98 1.73
C LYS A 120 -0.94 -13.15 1.93
N MET A 121 -1.17 -12.20 1.04
CA MET A 121 -2.29 -11.27 1.11
C MET A 121 -2.98 -11.14 -0.24
N ASP A 122 -4.26 -10.82 -0.17
CA ASP A 122 -5.05 -10.35 -1.30
C ASP A 122 -5.24 -8.84 -1.18
N GLY A 123 -5.06 -8.13 -2.28
CA GLY A 123 -5.07 -6.67 -2.34
C GLY A 123 -6.00 -6.15 -3.43
N LYS A 124 -6.66 -5.02 -3.16
CA LYS A 124 -7.38 -4.25 -4.17
C LYS A 124 -7.23 -2.76 -3.90
N ALA A 125 -7.03 -1.98 -4.96
CA ALA A 125 -7.02 -0.54 -4.93
C ALA A 125 -8.18 0.04 -5.74
N TYR A 126 -8.74 1.14 -5.25
CA TYR A 126 -9.96 1.75 -5.76
C TYR A 126 -9.81 3.26 -5.91
N VAL A 127 -10.50 3.82 -6.90
CA VAL A 127 -10.75 5.26 -7.05
C VAL A 127 -12.23 5.44 -7.35
N GLY A 128 -12.92 6.30 -6.59
CA GLY A 128 -14.37 6.52 -6.77
C GLY A 128 -15.23 5.26 -6.63
N GLY A 129 -14.76 4.23 -5.90
CA GLY A 129 -15.46 2.95 -5.74
C GLY A 129 -15.17 1.92 -6.85
N GLU A 130 -14.46 2.30 -7.91
CA GLU A 130 -14.09 1.39 -8.99
C GLU A 130 -12.70 0.78 -8.74
N VAL A 131 -12.53 -0.52 -9.05
CA VAL A 131 -11.22 -1.19 -8.93
C VAL A 131 -10.27 -0.66 -10.00
N VAL A 132 -9.12 -0.14 -9.58
CA VAL A 132 -8.04 0.35 -10.45
C VAL A 132 -6.82 -0.58 -10.47
N CYS A 133 -6.59 -1.34 -9.38
CA CYS A 133 -5.55 -2.36 -9.26
C CYS A 133 -6.03 -3.52 -8.37
N GLU A 134 -5.59 -4.74 -8.66
CA GLU A 134 -5.76 -5.95 -7.84
C GLU A 134 -4.56 -6.88 -8.00
#